data_AF-A0A8J3FM23-F1
#
_entry.id   AF-A0A8J3FM23-F1
#
_cell.length_a   1.000
_cell.length_b   1.000
_cell.length_c   1.000
_cell.angle_alpha   90.00
_cell.angle_beta   90.00
_cell.angle_gamma   90.00
#
_symmetry.space_group_name_H-M   'P 1'
#
loop_
_entity.id
_entity.type
_entity.pdbx_description
1 polymer ?
#
loop_
_entity_poly.entity_id
_entity_poly.type
_entity_poly.pdbx_seq_one_letter_code
_entity_poly.pdbx_strand_id
1 'polypeptide(L)'
;MTRRLVFAAVTVPVLAVGAFAVPAVADALWPGAAPPPPDPYTSMLAAMQRDLALTPDQTRDRLAAERRAAAAEATLRDRLGRRYGGAWLSPDARTLTVGVTDRAEEAQVRALGAQPRLVRHSAAALRDVQARLDRSAARAPVAGWYVDVAENAVVVLADGSAPRARAFLRRSGVPEDAVRVRARPERPRLYAAAPRGGEGFRGPAGRCSIGFAVEGGFVTAGHCGRPGQPTRTGADRPLGVFASADFPRTDYAFVRTDDPVAAVVNDHRGGTVPVQGAREAPVGASVCRSGTATGWRCGTITARGATVRYKEGSVAGLTRTDVCAEPGDSGGSWVSDGQAQGVTSGGSGDCAEGGVTYFQPLRDALQAYGLNLRVDDPPRADAGGCADAPTRGAAVLRADAPSYRPNATYYVADAPRRHAGCVSAAGGTPVRLALERWTGRTWVTEATAGGTGTATLRHDGPAGYYRYRAQTTGEPVAATIGYAPPR
;
A
#
# COMPACT_ATOMS: atom_id res chain seq x y z
N MET A 1 -46.90 56.09 -52.51
CA MET A 1 -46.64 57.54 -52.60
C MET A 1 -45.13 57.75 -52.48
N THR A 2 -44.60 58.33 -53.54
CA THR A 2 -43.18 58.58 -53.84
C THR A 2 -42.59 59.67 -52.96
N ARG A 3 -41.32 59.52 -52.56
CA ARG A 3 -40.28 60.54 -52.82
C ARG A 3 -38.88 60.05 -52.41
N ARG A 4 -38.11 59.69 -53.43
CA ARG A 4 -36.66 59.88 -53.50
C ARG A 4 -36.36 61.37 -53.70
N LEU A 5 -35.19 61.82 -53.25
CA LEU A 5 -34.41 63.04 -53.61
C LEU A 5 -33.29 63.07 -52.53
N VAL A 6 -32.00 63.33 -52.74
CA VAL A 6 -31.16 63.94 -53.80
C VAL A 6 -29.74 63.42 -53.57
N PHE A 7 -29.00 63.14 -54.65
CA PHE A 7 -27.53 63.05 -54.61
C PHE A 7 -26.95 64.42 -55.00
N ALA A 8 -26.06 64.95 -54.17
CA ALA A 8 -25.17 66.05 -54.54
C ALA A 8 -23.75 65.66 -54.08
N ALA A 9 -22.85 65.56 -55.07
CA ALA A 9 -21.45 65.25 -54.88
C ALA A 9 -20.70 66.48 -54.34
N VAL A 10 -19.78 66.26 -53.40
CA VAL A 10 -18.76 67.22 -53.01
C VAL A 10 -17.41 66.49 -52.96
N THR A 11 -16.50 66.91 -53.83
CA THR A 11 -15.09 66.50 -53.90
C THR A 11 -14.23 67.58 -53.25
N VAL A 12 -13.46 67.25 -52.21
CA VAL A 12 -12.42 68.08 -51.55
C VAL A 12 -11.36 67.08 -50.98
N PRO A 13 -10.05 67.39 -50.86
CA PRO A 13 -8.99 66.76 -51.63
C PRO A 13 -8.12 65.82 -50.77
N VAL A 14 -7.30 65.04 -51.46
CA VAL A 14 -6.22 64.21 -50.90
C VAL A 14 -5.22 65.09 -50.16
N LEU A 15 -5.05 64.85 -48.85
CA LEU A 15 -3.91 65.29 -48.06
C LEU A 15 -3.28 64.04 -47.44
N ALA A 16 -2.09 63.72 -47.94
CA ALA A 16 -1.26 62.63 -47.48
C ALA A 16 -0.77 62.90 -46.05
N VAL A 17 -1.07 61.98 -45.13
CA VAL A 17 -0.43 61.92 -43.81
C VAL A 17 0.11 60.51 -43.60
N GLY A 18 1.43 60.45 -43.50
CA GLY A 18 2.27 59.49 -42.78
C GLY A 18 1.78 58.07 -42.62
N ALA A 19 2.44 57.15 -43.32
CA ALA A 19 2.46 55.73 -43.00
C ALA A 19 2.95 55.50 -41.56
N PHE A 20 2.03 55.33 -40.62
CA PHE A 20 2.27 54.54 -39.43
C PHE A 20 1.85 53.11 -39.74
N ALA A 21 2.82 52.21 -39.81
CA ALA A 21 2.57 50.78 -39.84
C ALA A 21 1.99 50.37 -38.49
N VAL A 22 0.66 50.33 -38.40
CA VAL A 22 -0.02 49.62 -37.32
C VAL A 22 -0.03 48.15 -37.74
N PRO A 23 0.62 47.23 -37.02
CA PRO A 23 0.40 45.81 -37.26
C PRO A 23 -1.09 45.57 -37.01
N ALA A 24 -1.78 45.02 -38.01
CA ALA A 24 -3.13 44.51 -37.86
C ALA A 24 -3.09 43.30 -36.91
N VAL A 25 -3.15 43.57 -35.60
CA VAL A 25 -3.60 42.60 -34.61
C VAL A 25 -5.12 42.73 -34.53
N ALA A 26 -5.79 42.13 -35.49
CA ALA A 26 -7.21 41.89 -35.44
C ALA A 26 -7.48 40.51 -36.05
N ASP A 27 -7.13 39.47 -35.29
CA ASP A 27 -8.07 38.39 -35.08
C ASP A 27 -8.26 38.21 -33.57
N ALA A 28 -9.44 38.67 -33.14
CA ALA A 28 -10.06 38.36 -31.88
C ALA A 28 -9.99 36.84 -31.64
N LEU A 29 -9.46 36.40 -30.51
CA LEU A 29 -10.29 36.07 -29.35
C LEU A 29 -11.52 35.22 -29.71
N TRP A 30 -11.31 34.03 -30.26
CA TRP A 30 -12.08 32.90 -29.74
C TRP A 30 -11.32 32.35 -28.54
N PRO A 31 -11.95 32.17 -27.36
CA PRO A 31 -11.40 31.24 -26.39
C PRO A 31 -11.31 29.91 -27.14
N GLY A 32 -10.08 29.44 -27.38
CA GLY A 32 -9.85 28.14 -27.98
C GLY A 32 -10.76 27.15 -27.27
N ALA A 33 -11.60 26.45 -28.03
CA ALA A 33 -12.57 25.52 -27.48
C ALA A 33 -11.82 24.68 -26.43
N ALA A 34 -12.34 24.65 -25.19
CA ALA A 34 -11.74 23.87 -24.14
C ALA A 34 -11.45 22.47 -24.70
N PRO A 35 -10.24 21.92 -24.51
CA PRO A 35 -9.92 20.60 -25.04
C PRO A 35 -11.05 19.67 -24.60
N PRO A 36 -11.59 18.82 -25.51
CA PRO A 36 -12.66 17.92 -25.14
C PRO A 36 -12.22 17.18 -23.87
N PRO A 37 -13.13 16.95 -22.91
CA PRO A 37 -12.77 16.20 -21.72
C PRO A 37 -12.06 14.93 -22.16
N PRO A 38 -10.90 14.57 -21.57
CA PRO A 38 -10.18 13.39 -21.98
C PRO A 38 -11.17 12.24 -21.99
N ASP A 39 -11.22 11.52 -23.12
CA ASP A 39 -12.07 10.34 -23.26
C ASP A 39 -11.94 9.55 -21.94
N PRO A 40 -13.04 9.20 -21.25
CA PRO A 40 -12.97 8.50 -19.96
C PRO A 40 -12.15 7.20 -20.05
N TYR A 41 -11.92 6.68 -21.26
CA TYR A 41 -11.05 5.55 -21.51
C TYR A 41 -9.56 5.92 -21.66
N THR A 42 -9.15 7.18 -21.79
CA THR A 42 -7.74 7.60 -21.99
C THR A 42 -6.86 7.18 -20.82
N SER A 43 -7.32 7.38 -19.59
CA SER A 43 -6.61 6.95 -18.38
C SER A 43 -6.56 5.42 -18.26
N MET A 44 -7.62 4.73 -18.69
CA MET A 44 -7.66 3.27 -18.77
C MET A 44 -6.70 2.73 -19.83
N LEU A 45 -6.67 3.30 -21.03
CA LEU A 45 -5.78 2.93 -22.13
C LEU A 45 -4.31 3.13 -21.74
N ALA A 46 -3.98 4.23 -21.07
CA ALA A 46 -2.63 4.47 -20.57
C ALA A 46 -2.24 3.45 -19.48
N ALA A 47 -3.18 3.10 -18.58
CA ALA A 47 -2.96 2.06 -17.59
C ALA A 47 -2.75 0.68 -18.24
N MET A 48 -3.57 0.31 -19.22
CA MET A 48 -3.43 -0.96 -19.96
C MET A 48 -2.10 -1.05 -20.71
N GLN A 49 -1.67 0.02 -21.38
CA GLN A 49 -0.35 0.05 -22.05
C GLN A 49 0.79 -0.21 -21.07
N ARG A 50 0.76 0.46 -19.91
CA ARG A 50 1.77 0.30 -18.85
C ARG A 50 1.75 -1.11 -18.25
N ASP A 51 0.57 -1.58 -17.86
CA ASP A 51 0.43 -2.78 -17.01
C ASP A 51 0.46 -4.07 -17.81
N LEU A 52 0.00 -4.04 -19.07
CA LEU A 52 0.00 -5.19 -19.98
C LEU A 52 1.15 -5.15 -21.01
N ALA A 53 2.01 -4.12 -20.94
CA ALA A 53 3.13 -3.89 -21.87
C ALA A 53 2.70 -3.88 -23.35
N LEU A 54 1.63 -3.12 -23.65
CA LEU A 54 1.05 -3.00 -25.00
C LEU A 54 1.36 -1.64 -25.63
N THR A 55 1.48 -1.60 -26.96
CA THR A 55 1.49 -0.34 -27.71
C THR A 55 0.09 0.29 -27.73
N PRO A 56 -0.04 1.59 -28.10
CA PRO A 56 -1.34 2.24 -28.26
C PRO A 56 -2.29 1.45 -29.18
N ASP A 57 -1.80 1.00 -30.34
CA ASP A 57 -2.62 0.28 -31.32
C ASP A 57 -2.98 -1.13 -30.82
N GLN A 58 -2.02 -1.85 -30.21
CA GLN A 58 -2.31 -3.15 -29.58
C GLN A 58 -3.37 -3.05 -28.50
N THR A 59 -3.38 -1.97 -27.71
CA THR A 59 -4.39 -1.75 -26.66
C THR A 59 -5.77 -1.51 -27.24
N ARG A 60 -5.87 -0.75 -28.34
CA ARG A 60 -7.14 -0.52 -29.05
C ARG A 60 -7.66 -1.80 -29.69
N ASP A 61 -6.80 -2.55 -30.35
CA ASP A 61 -7.12 -3.83 -30.99
C ASP A 61 -7.59 -4.87 -29.96
N ARG A 62 -6.89 -4.94 -28.82
CA ARG A 62 -7.24 -5.78 -27.67
C ARG A 62 -8.66 -5.49 -27.19
N LEU A 63 -9.00 -4.23 -26.92
CA LEU A 63 -10.34 -3.84 -26.47
C LEU A 63 -11.41 -4.14 -27.53
N ALA A 64 -11.10 -3.95 -28.82
CA ALA A 64 -12.02 -4.29 -29.90
C ALA A 64 -12.27 -5.80 -29.99
N ALA A 65 -11.24 -6.63 -29.76
CA ALA A 65 -11.36 -8.08 -29.70
C ALA A 65 -12.15 -8.53 -28.47
N GLU A 66 -11.89 -7.97 -27.29
CA GLU A 66 -12.61 -8.26 -26.05
C GLU A 66 -14.10 -7.91 -26.15
N ARG A 67 -14.46 -6.78 -26.77
CA ARG A 67 -15.87 -6.42 -27.01
C ARG A 67 -16.57 -7.44 -27.91
N ARG A 68 -15.93 -7.85 -29.01
CA ARG A 68 -16.47 -8.88 -29.91
C ARG A 68 -16.63 -10.23 -29.19
N ALA A 69 -15.63 -10.61 -28.40
CA ALA A 69 -15.65 -11.82 -27.61
C ALA A 69 -16.76 -11.81 -26.55
N ALA A 70 -16.94 -10.70 -25.83
CA ALA A 70 -18.00 -10.56 -24.84
C ALA A 70 -19.41 -10.69 -25.45
N ALA A 71 -19.63 -10.09 -26.63
CA ALA A 71 -20.89 -10.21 -27.36
C ALA A 71 -21.16 -11.64 -27.86
N ALA A 72 -20.13 -12.30 -28.40
CA ALA A 72 -20.21 -13.70 -28.83
C ALA A 72 -20.45 -14.64 -27.64
N GLU A 73 -19.74 -14.45 -26.53
CA GLU A 73 -19.92 -15.24 -25.30
C GLU A 73 -21.33 -15.11 -24.75
N ALA A 74 -21.88 -13.88 -24.63
CA ALA A 74 -23.23 -13.67 -24.14
C ALA A 74 -24.27 -14.44 -24.99
N THR A 75 -24.16 -14.31 -26.32
CA THR A 75 -25.05 -15.02 -27.26
C THR A 75 -24.91 -16.54 -27.14
N LEU A 76 -23.67 -17.05 -27.05
CA LEU A 76 -23.42 -18.49 -26.93
C LEU A 76 -23.88 -19.04 -25.58
N ARG A 77 -23.68 -18.32 -24.48
CA ARG A 77 -24.14 -18.72 -23.16
C ARG A 77 -25.66 -18.93 -23.14
N ASP A 78 -26.41 -18.03 -23.76
CA ASP A 78 -27.87 -18.11 -23.82
C ASP A 78 -28.35 -19.26 -24.70
N ARG A 79 -27.79 -19.40 -25.91
CA ARG A 79 -28.20 -20.44 -26.86
C ARG A 79 -27.82 -21.85 -26.40
N LEU A 80 -26.64 -22.01 -25.81
CA LEU A 80 -26.12 -23.32 -25.38
C LEU A 80 -26.72 -23.79 -24.04
N GLY A 81 -27.21 -22.85 -23.21
CA GLY A 81 -27.87 -23.16 -21.94
C GLY A 81 -27.08 -24.15 -21.08
N ARG A 82 -27.69 -25.32 -20.78
CA ARG A 82 -27.07 -26.35 -19.92
C ARG A 82 -25.83 -27.01 -20.53
N ARG A 83 -25.60 -26.86 -21.84
CA ARG A 83 -24.42 -27.39 -22.55
C ARG A 83 -23.23 -26.44 -22.53
N TYR A 84 -23.41 -25.21 -22.05
CA TYR A 84 -22.35 -24.22 -21.90
C TYR A 84 -21.35 -24.63 -20.82
N GLY A 85 -20.09 -24.79 -21.20
CA GLY A 85 -18.95 -25.20 -20.35
C GLY A 85 -18.13 -24.04 -19.77
N GLY A 86 -18.42 -22.80 -20.17
CA GLY A 86 -17.62 -21.61 -19.85
C GLY A 86 -16.87 -21.09 -21.07
N ALA A 87 -16.32 -19.89 -20.97
CA ALA A 87 -15.52 -19.28 -22.03
C ALA A 87 -14.33 -18.54 -21.46
N TRP A 88 -13.26 -18.47 -22.24
CA TRP A 88 -12.04 -17.77 -21.87
C TRP A 88 -11.32 -17.26 -23.11
N LEU A 89 -10.59 -16.17 -22.94
CA LEU A 89 -9.74 -15.60 -23.95
C LEU A 89 -8.32 -16.18 -23.84
N SER A 90 -7.65 -16.31 -24.98
CA SER A 90 -6.20 -16.50 -25.01
C SER A 90 -5.48 -15.34 -24.31
N PRO A 91 -4.22 -15.51 -23.86
CA PRO A 91 -3.47 -14.42 -23.20
C PRO A 91 -3.38 -13.13 -24.03
N ASP A 92 -3.40 -13.21 -25.35
CA ASP A 92 -3.44 -12.07 -26.29
C ASP A 92 -4.87 -11.59 -26.65
N ALA A 93 -5.92 -12.26 -26.14
CA ALA A 93 -7.35 -12.08 -26.39
C ALA A 93 -7.77 -12.05 -27.85
N ARG A 94 -6.98 -12.69 -28.72
CA ARG A 94 -7.35 -12.85 -30.12
C ARG A 94 -8.31 -14.03 -30.32
N THR A 95 -8.27 -15.02 -29.44
CA THR A 95 -9.06 -16.24 -29.57
C THR A 95 -9.99 -16.39 -28.37
N LEU A 96 -11.30 -16.30 -28.63
CA LEU A 96 -12.33 -16.73 -27.69
C LEU A 96 -12.48 -18.25 -27.79
N THR A 97 -12.19 -18.97 -26.72
CA THR A 97 -12.52 -20.40 -26.61
C THR A 97 -13.79 -20.58 -25.80
N VAL A 98 -14.70 -21.43 -26.27
CA VAL A 98 -15.95 -21.75 -25.59
C VAL A 98 -16.02 -23.24 -25.34
N GLY A 99 -16.13 -23.61 -24.06
CA GLY A 99 -16.38 -24.96 -23.61
C GLY A 99 -17.81 -25.38 -23.96
N VAL A 100 -17.98 -26.57 -24.55
CA VAL A 100 -19.28 -27.21 -24.76
C VAL A 100 -19.25 -28.64 -24.22
N THR A 101 -20.35 -29.12 -23.65
CA THR A 101 -20.43 -30.53 -23.17
C THR A 101 -20.93 -31.50 -24.23
N ASP A 102 -21.31 -30.99 -25.41
CA ASP A 102 -21.86 -31.77 -26.51
C ASP A 102 -21.20 -31.33 -27.82
N ARG A 103 -20.72 -32.29 -28.61
CA ARG A 103 -20.07 -32.02 -29.90
C ARG A 103 -21.02 -31.43 -30.93
N ALA A 104 -22.33 -31.68 -30.80
CA ALA A 104 -23.33 -31.11 -31.70
C ALA A 104 -23.33 -29.57 -31.70
N GLU A 105 -22.89 -28.96 -30.60
CA GLU A 105 -22.90 -27.52 -30.40
C GLU A 105 -21.69 -26.79 -31.02
N GLU A 106 -20.65 -27.53 -31.43
CA GLU A 106 -19.40 -26.92 -31.90
C GLU A 106 -19.62 -26.06 -33.16
N ALA A 107 -20.57 -26.42 -34.03
CA ALA A 107 -20.90 -25.65 -35.22
C ALA A 107 -21.42 -24.25 -34.86
N GLN A 108 -22.28 -24.15 -33.86
CA GLN A 108 -22.83 -22.88 -33.40
C GLN A 108 -21.75 -21.98 -32.77
N VAL A 109 -20.81 -22.58 -32.04
CA VAL A 109 -19.66 -21.86 -31.48
C VAL A 109 -18.79 -21.25 -32.59
N ARG A 110 -18.45 -22.05 -33.61
CA ARG A 110 -17.66 -21.57 -34.77
C ARG A 110 -18.40 -20.48 -35.55
N ALA A 111 -19.72 -20.58 -35.68
CA ALA A 111 -20.54 -19.58 -36.37
C ALA A 111 -20.48 -18.18 -35.75
N LEU A 112 -20.12 -18.08 -34.45
CA LEU A 112 -19.92 -16.80 -33.75
C LEU A 112 -18.44 -16.43 -33.59
N GLY A 113 -17.55 -17.05 -34.38
CA GLY A 113 -16.13 -16.71 -34.42
C GLY A 113 -15.33 -17.19 -33.21
N ALA A 114 -15.88 -18.10 -32.41
CA ALA A 114 -15.21 -18.70 -31.26
C ALA A 114 -14.67 -20.11 -31.58
N GLN A 115 -13.65 -20.54 -30.85
CA GLN A 115 -13.10 -21.88 -30.93
C GLN A 115 -13.84 -22.80 -29.94
N PRO A 116 -14.52 -23.86 -30.41
CA PRO A 116 -15.13 -24.82 -29.50
C PRO A 116 -14.08 -25.68 -28.83
N ARG A 117 -14.32 -26.01 -27.56
CA ARG A 117 -13.59 -27.04 -26.83
C ARG A 117 -14.59 -27.97 -26.17
N LEU A 118 -14.53 -29.26 -26.48
CA LEU A 118 -15.32 -30.24 -25.76
C LEU A 118 -14.80 -30.36 -24.32
N VAL A 119 -15.70 -30.19 -23.34
CA VAL A 119 -15.41 -30.27 -21.92
C VAL A 119 -16.37 -31.24 -21.23
N ARG A 120 -16.01 -31.72 -20.03
CA ARG A 120 -16.81 -32.74 -19.33
C ARG A 120 -17.97 -32.11 -18.55
N HIS A 121 -17.71 -31.00 -17.87
CA HIS A 121 -18.64 -30.36 -16.95
C HIS A 121 -19.18 -29.07 -17.55
N SER A 122 -20.48 -28.83 -17.41
CA SER A 122 -21.06 -27.53 -17.76
C SER A 122 -20.69 -26.49 -16.71
N ALA A 123 -20.71 -25.20 -17.08
CA ALA A 123 -20.50 -24.10 -16.14
C ALA A 123 -21.57 -24.08 -15.02
N ALA A 124 -22.77 -24.57 -15.30
CA ALA A 124 -23.80 -24.76 -14.27
C ALA A 124 -23.40 -25.86 -13.28
N ALA A 125 -22.92 -27.01 -13.76
CA ALA A 125 -22.47 -28.11 -12.91
C ALA A 125 -21.28 -27.70 -12.02
N LEU A 126 -20.31 -26.96 -12.56
CA LEU A 126 -19.17 -26.47 -11.77
C LEU A 126 -19.59 -25.44 -10.71
N ARG A 127 -20.58 -24.58 -11.01
CA ARG A 127 -21.16 -23.67 -10.01
C ARG A 127 -21.90 -24.42 -8.90
N ASP A 128 -22.61 -25.49 -9.22
CA ASP A 128 -23.26 -26.33 -8.19
C ASP A 128 -22.23 -27.00 -7.27
N VAL A 129 -21.06 -27.39 -7.81
CA VAL A 129 -19.94 -27.90 -7.02
C VAL A 129 -19.39 -26.80 -6.09
N GLN A 130 -19.12 -25.59 -6.61
CA GLN A 130 -18.67 -24.47 -5.80
C GLN A 130 -19.66 -24.13 -4.68
N ALA A 131 -20.96 -24.06 -4.98
CA ALA A 131 -22.00 -23.77 -3.99
C ALA A 131 -22.07 -24.82 -2.86
N ARG A 132 -21.73 -26.09 -3.12
CA ARG A 132 -21.60 -27.12 -2.08
C ARG A 132 -20.43 -26.83 -1.14
N LEU A 133 -19.29 -26.37 -1.67
CA LEU A 133 -18.13 -25.97 -0.88
C LEU A 133 -18.43 -24.72 -0.05
N ASP A 134 -19.11 -23.73 -0.63
CA ASP A 134 -19.50 -22.48 0.03
C ASP A 134 -20.32 -22.72 1.30
N ARG A 135 -21.25 -23.69 1.27
CA ARG A 135 -22.04 -24.10 2.45
C ARG A 135 -21.19 -24.66 3.60
N SER A 136 -19.97 -25.10 3.31
CA SER A 136 -19.04 -25.67 4.30
C SER A 136 -17.88 -24.73 4.64
N ALA A 137 -17.91 -23.49 4.16
CA ALA A 137 -16.74 -22.60 4.16
C ALA A 137 -16.18 -22.30 5.54
N ALA A 138 -17.04 -22.10 6.55
CA ALA A 138 -16.62 -21.73 7.91
C ALA A 138 -15.71 -22.77 8.60
N ARG A 139 -15.69 -24.01 8.11
CA ARG A 139 -14.91 -25.13 8.68
C ARG A 139 -13.88 -25.67 7.69
N ALA A 140 -13.63 -24.97 6.58
CA ALA A 140 -12.82 -25.47 5.49
C ALA A 140 -11.32 -25.33 5.82
N PRO A 141 -10.54 -26.43 5.87
CA PRO A 141 -9.10 -26.38 6.12
C PRO A 141 -8.31 -26.13 4.83
N VAL A 142 -8.73 -25.11 4.05
CA VAL A 142 -8.17 -24.75 2.73
C VAL A 142 -8.10 -23.23 2.61
N ALA A 143 -7.26 -22.74 1.72
CA ALA A 143 -7.05 -21.31 1.52
C ALA A 143 -8.13 -20.63 0.65
N GLY A 144 -8.92 -21.43 -0.08
CA GLY A 144 -10.00 -20.95 -0.94
C GLY A 144 -10.29 -21.94 -2.08
N TRP A 145 -11.29 -21.61 -2.90
CA TRP A 145 -11.62 -22.35 -4.12
C TRP A 145 -12.25 -21.42 -5.16
N TYR A 146 -12.17 -21.81 -6.43
CA TYR A 146 -12.77 -21.08 -7.56
C TYR A 146 -13.09 -22.03 -8.71
N VAL A 147 -14.03 -21.66 -9.57
CA VAL A 147 -14.30 -22.34 -10.85
C VAL A 147 -13.25 -21.90 -11.88
N ASP A 148 -12.49 -22.87 -12.40
CA ASP A 148 -11.61 -22.68 -13.55
C ASP A 148 -12.27 -23.30 -14.79
N VAL A 149 -12.81 -22.45 -15.67
CA VAL A 149 -13.50 -22.90 -16.88
C VAL A 149 -12.54 -23.45 -17.94
N ALA A 150 -11.25 -23.06 -17.93
CA ALA A 150 -10.25 -23.52 -18.89
C ALA A 150 -9.68 -24.90 -18.51
N GLU A 151 -9.52 -25.17 -17.21
CA GLU A 151 -9.24 -26.51 -16.65
C GLU A 151 -10.51 -27.37 -16.52
N ASN A 152 -11.70 -26.76 -16.65
CA ASN A 152 -13.03 -27.35 -16.51
C ASN A 152 -13.22 -28.08 -15.16
N ALA A 153 -12.82 -27.42 -14.08
CA ALA A 153 -12.90 -27.95 -12.71
C ALA A 153 -13.05 -26.83 -11.68
N VAL A 154 -13.47 -27.18 -10.46
CA VAL A 154 -13.33 -26.33 -9.28
C VAL A 154 -11.95 -26.56 -8.67
N VAL A 155 -11.10 -25.53 -8.74
CA VAL A 155 -9.76 -25.57 -8.15
C VAL A 155 -9.86 -25.21 -6.67
N VAL A 156 -9.24 -26.04 -5.83
CA VAL A 156 -9.22 -25.92 -4.37
C VAL A 156 -7.78 -25.70 -3.93
N LEU A 157 -7.52 -24.56 -3.31
CA LEU A 157 -6.19 -24.14 -2.88
C LEU A 157 -5.91 -24.71 -1.49
N ALA A 158 -5.02 -25.68 -1.41
CA ALA A 158 -4.62 -26.29 -0.13
C ALA A 158 -3.82 -25.29 0.71
N ASP A 159 -4.18 -25.16 1.99
CA ASP A 159 -3.39 -24.43 3.00
C ASP A 159 -2.55 -25.44 3.79
N GLY A 160 -1.30 -25.62 3.36
CA GLY A 160 -0.43 -26.71 3.85
C GLY A 160 -0.59 -28.00 3.03
N SER A 161 -0.92 -29.13 3.67
CA SER A 161 -0.85 -30.44 3.00
C SER A 161 -2.11 -30.80 2.20
N ALA A 162 -1.91 -31.28 0.97
CA ALA A 162 -2.98 -31.75 0.09
C ALA A 162 -3.92 -32.81 0.70
N PRO A 163 -3.47 -33.74 1.58
CA PRO A 163 -4.35 -34.66 2.28
C PRO A 163 -5.51 -34.01 3.05
N ARG A 164 -5.30 -32.85 3.71
CA ARG A 164 -6.37 -32.16 4.46
C ARG A 164 -7.44 -31.59 3.54
N ALA A 165 -7.02 -30.99 2.42
CA ALA A 165 -7.92 -30.52 1.37
C ALA A 165 -8.73 -31.69 0.78
N ARG A 166 -8.09 -32.81 0.46
CA ARG A 166 -8.79 -34.01 -0.05
C ARG A 166 -9.80 -34.58 0.95
N ALA A 167 -9.47 -34.60 2.24
CA ALA A 167 -10.41 -35.04 3.28
C ALA A 167 -11.62 -34.09 3.40
N PHE A 168 -11.41 -32.78 3.27
CA PHE A 168 -12.49 -31.80 3.20
C PHE A 168 -13.40 -32.02 1.99
N LEU A 169 -12.83 -32.29 0.82
CA LEU A 169 -13.60 -32.54 -0.40
C LEU A 169 -14.48 -33.79 -0.28
N ARG A 170 -13.93 -34.89 0.26
CA ARG A 170 -14.72 -36.11 0.53
C ARG A 170 -15.91 -35.85 1.46
N ARG A 171 -15.70 -35.08 2.53
CA ARG A 171 -16.78 -34.70 3.47
C ARG A 171 -17.81 -33.75 2.85
N SER A 172 -17.39 -32.94 1.88
CA SER A 172 -18.27 -31.98 1.19
C SER A 172 -19.17 -32.66 0.15
N GLY A 173 -18.93 -33.94 -0.18
CA GLY A 173 -19.76 -34.70 -1.13
C GLY A 173 -19.70 -34.13 -2.56
N VAL A 174 -18.59 -33.50 -2.92
CA VAL A 174 -18.36 -32.98 -4.27
C VAL A 174 -17.78 -34.08 -5.17
N PRO A 175 -18.14 -34.13 -6.46
CA PRO A 175 -17.59 -35.12 -7.40
C PRO A 175 -16.08 -34.97 -7.53
N GLU A 176 -15.32 -36.05 -7.32
CA GLU A 176 -13.86 -36.01 -7.35
C GLU A 176 -13.30 -35.61 -8.73
N ASP A 177 -14.00 -35.95 -9.81
CA ASP A 177 -13.58 -35.63 -11.16
C ASP A 177 -13.82 -34.16 -11.54
N ALA A 178 -14.67 -33.45 -10.79
CA ALA A 178 -14.98 -32.02 -10.96
C ALA A 178 -14.09 -31.10 -10.13
N VAL A 179 -13.17 -31.62 -9.31
CA VAL A 179 -12.31 -30.82 -8.43
C VAL A 179 -10.82 -31.06 -8.67
N ARG A 180 -10.00 -30.04 -8.45
CA ARG A 180 -8.53 -30.14 -8.52
C ARG A 180 -7.91 -29.48 -7.30
N VAL A 181 -7.06 -30.21 -6.58
CA VAL A 181 -6.33 -29.65 -5.44
C VAL A 181 -5.00 -29.10 -5.94
N ARG A 182 -4.73 -27.83 -5.68
CA ARG A 182 -3.46 -27.16 -5.99
C ARG A 182 -2.83 -26.65 -4.69
N ALA A 183 -1.51 -26.56 -4.66
CA ALA A 183 -0.86 -25.77 -3.62
C ALA A 183 -1.25 -24.31 -3.80
N ARG A 184 -1.55 -23.61 -2.70
CA ARG A 184 -1.85 -22.18 -2.72
C ARG A 184 -0.61 -21.40 -3.22
N PRO A 185 -0.65 -20.72 -4.37
CA PRO A 185 0.50 -19.95 -4.86
C PRO A 185 0.60 -18.56 -4.22
N GLU A 186 -0.53 -18.02 -3.73
CA GLU A 186 -0.65 -16.63 -3.30
C GLU A 186 -1.35 -16.50 -1.93
N ARG A 187 -1.01 -15.47 -1.13
CA ARG A 187 -1.69 -15.18 0.13
C ARG A 187 -2.45 -13.85 0.12
N PRO A 188 -3.72 -13.80 -0.35
CA PRO A 188 -4.49 -12.56 -0.38
C PRO A 188 -4.67 -11.96 1.02
N ARG A 189 -4.63 -10.62 1.09
CA ARG A 189 -4.90 -9.82 2.29
C ARG A 189 -5.86 -8.69 1.93
N LEU A 190 -6.63 -8.20 2.89
CA LEU A 190 -7.50 -7.04 2.68
C LEU A 190 -6.63 -5.78 2.44
N TYR A 191 -7.04 -4.95 1.47
CA TYR A 191 -6.42 -3.65 1.20
C TYR A 191 -7.05 -2.56 2.08
N ALA A 192 -6.91 -2.69 3.40
CA ALA A 192 -7.13 -1.59 4.34
C ALA A 192 -5.77 -1.02 4.76
N ALA A 193 -5.70 0.29 5.06
CA ALA A 193 -4.49 0.83 5.67
C ALA A 193 -4.25 0.10 7.01
N ALA A 194 -3.03 -0.40 7.20
CA ALA A 194 -2.63 -1.04 8.44
C ALA A 194 -2.86 -0.09 9.62
N PRO A 195 -3.34 -0.58 10.79
CA PRO A 195 -3.46 0.23 11.99
C PRO A 195 -2.13 0.90 12.33
N ARG A 196 -2.18 2.12 12.87
CA ARG A 196 -1.02 2.94 13.21
C ARG A 196 -0.99 3.31 14.70
N GLY A 197 0.19 3.67 15.20
CA GLY A 197 0.29 4.31 16.52
C GLY A 197 -0.60 5.55 16.61
N GLY A 198 -1.24 5.78 17.76
CA GLY A 198 -2.17 6.88 18.00
C GLY A 198 -3.60 6.66 17.50
N GLU A 199 -3.89 5.58 16.78
CA GLU A 199 -5.25 5.24 16.36
C GLU A 199 -6.01 4.47 17.45
N GLY A 200 -7.33 4.64 17.45
CA GLY A 200 -8.21 4.05 18.46
C GLY A 200 -8.51 2.56 18.22
N PHE A 201 -8.50 1.79 19.30
CA PHE A 201 -9.07 0.45 19.37
C PHE A 201 -10.02 0.34 20.57
N ARG A 202 -10.91 -0.65 20.54
CA ARG A 202 -11.80 -1.00 21.64
C ARG A 202 -11.30 -2.27 22.32
N GLY A 203 -11.10 -2.18 23.63
CA GLY A 203 -10.93 -3.32 24.53
C GLY A 203 -12.02 -3.34 25.59
N PRO A 204 -11.97 -4.27 26.55
CA PRO A 204 -12.96 -4.37 27.62
C PRO A 204 -12.98 -3.16 28.57
N ALA A 205 -11.86 -2.44 28.71
CA ALA A 205 -11.80 -1.18 29.47
C ALA A 205 -12.39 0.03 28.71
N GLY A 206 -12.85 -0.18 27.48
CA GLY A 206 -13.38 0.87 26.60
C GLY A 206 -12.41 1.23 25.47
N ARG A 207 -12.44 2.50 25.08
CA ARG A 207 -11.59 3.02 23.99
C ARG A 207 -10.18 3.30 24.52
N CYS A 208 -9.18 2.75 23.84
CA CYS A 208 -7.76 3.06 24.04
C CYS A 208 -7.11 3.36 22.69
N SER A 209 -5.83 3.73 22.72
CA SER A 209 -5.02 4.04 21.56
C SER A 209 -3.88 3.04 21.39
N ILE A 210 -3.54 2.74 20.13
CA ILE A 210 -2.37 1.94 19.78
C ILE A 210 -1.11 2.74 20.11
N GLY A 211 -0.12 2.12 20.75
CA GLY A 211 1.16 2.74 21.06
C GLY A 211 2.15 2.60 19.91
N PHE A 212 2.82 1.46 19.83
CA PHE A 212 3.85 1.22 18.81
C PHE A 212 3.73 -0.17 18.21
N ALA A 213 3.95 -0.27 16.90
CA ALA A 213 4.06 -1.55 16.21
C ALA A 213 5.28 -2.32 16.72
N VAL A 214 5.09 -3.59 17.06
CA VAL A 214 6.15 -4.54 17.39
C VAL A 214 5.98 -5.77 16.50
N GLU A 215 7.01 -6.61 16.41
CA GLU A 215 6.86 -7.89 15.72
C GLU A 215 5.72 -8.70 16.35
N GLY A 216 4.77 -9.15 15.52
CA GLY A 216 3.57 -9.87 15.97
C GLY A 216 2.46 -9.02 16.60
N GLY A 217 2.59 -7.68 16.67
CA GLY A 217 1.45 -6.83 17.02
C GLY A 217 1.78 -5.40 17.44
N PHE A 218 1.25 -4.96 18.59
CA PHE A 218 1.49 -3.61 19.10
C PHE A 218 1.51 -3.51 20.62
N VAL A 219 2.25 -2.53 21.13
CA VAL A 219 2.26 -2.14 22.54
C VAL A 219 1.18 -1.10 22.80
N THR A 220 0.51 -1.17 23.96
CA THR A 220 -0.48 -0.21 24.47
C THR A 220 -0.39 -0.15 26.00
N ALA A 221 -1.31 0.52 26.69
CA ALA A 221 -1.33 0.58 28.15
C ALA A 221 -1.89 -0.70 28.79
N GLY A 222 -1.38 -1.03 29.98
CA GLY A 222 -1.75 -2.20 30.77
C GLY A 222 -3.21 -2.16 31.21
N HIS A 223 -3.68 -0.98 31.66
CA HIS A 223 -5.05 -0.82 32.14
C HIS A 223 -6.12 -0.94 31.03
N CYS A 224 -5.74 -1.00 29.75
CA CYS A 224 -6.68 -1.16 28.63
C CYS A 224 -7.29 -2.56 28.53
N GLY A 225 -6.72 -3.56 29.20
CA GLY A 225 -7.23 -4.93 29.16
C GLY A 225 -6.42 -5.93 29.99
N ARG A 226 -6.81 -7.19 29.90
CA ARG A 226 -6.16 -8.33 30.58
C ARG A 226 -5.77 -9.40 29.58
N PRO A 227 -4.77 -10.25 29.88
CA PRO A 227 -4.37 -11.34 29.00
C PRO A 227 -5.57 -12.21 28.59
N GLY A 228 -5.63 -12.57 27.31
CA GLY A 228 -6.71 -13.35 26.69
C GLY A 228 -7.93 -12.54 26.23
N GLN A 229 -8.02 -11.25 26.56
CA GLN A 229 -9.15 -10.43 26.14
C GLN A 229 -9.02 -9.96 24.67
N PRO A 230 -10.10 -9.98 23.87
CA PRO A 230 -10.05 -9.54 22.49
C PRO A 230 -10.08 -8.01 22.36
N THR A 231 -9.51 -7.51 21.27
CA THR A 231 -9.58 -6.11 20.84
C THR A 231 -10.29 -5.99 19.50
N ARG A 232 -10.92 -4.83 19.27
CA ARG A 232 -11.61 -4.49 18.03
C ARG A 232 -11.21 -3.12 17.51
N THR A 233 -11.28 -2.92 16.20
CA THR A 233 -11.10 -1.59 15.60
C THR A 233 -12.30 -0.68 15.88
N GLY A 234 -12.17 0.61 15.56
CA GLY A 234 -13.30 1.55 15.55
C GLY A 234 -14.51 1.07 14.72
N ALA A 235 -14.27 0.29 13.66
CA ALA A 235 -15.30 -0.29 12.79
C ALA A 235 -15.81 -1.67 13.25
N ASP A 236 -15.54 -2.06 14.49
CA ASP A 236 -15.97 -3.33 15.10
C ASP A 236 -15.41 -4.61 14.48
N ARG A 237 -14.29 -4.50 13.77
CA ARG A 237 -13.57 -5.65 13.25
C ARG A 237 -12.63 -6.21 14.33
N PRO A 238 -12.45 -7.53 14.44
CA PRO A 238 -11.41 -8.11 15.27
C PRO A 238 -10.06 -7.48 14.93
N LEU A 239 -9.32 -7.04 15.95
CA LEU A 239 -7.99 -6.45 15.78
C LEU A 239 -6.91 -7.35 16.36
N GLY A 240 -7.15 -7.98 17.51
CA GLY A 240 -6.16 -8.83 18.15
C GLY A 240 -6.61 -9.31 19.52
N VAL A 241 -5.66 -9.81 20.30
CA VAL A 241 -5.88 -10.28 21.67
C VAL A 241 -4.73 -9.78 22.56
N PHE A 242 -5.05 -9.31 23.76
CA PHE A 242 -4.03 -9.01 24.77
C PHE A 242 -3.26 -10.28 25.10
N ALA A 243 -2.01 -10.38 24.65
CA ALA A 243 -1.14 -11.52 24.96
C ALA A 243 -0.54 -11.38 26.36
N SER A 244 -0.17 -10.15 26.73
CA SER A 244 0.36 -9.78 28.05
C SER A 244 -0.17 -8.41 28.44
N ALA A 245 -0.43 -8.19 29.72
CA ALA A 245 -0.76 -6.87 30.27
C ALA A 245 -0.31 -6.84 31.74
N ASP A 246 0.27 -5.72 32.18
CA ASP A 246 0.63 -5.49 33.58
C ASP A 246 0.11 -4.11 34.02
N PHE A 247 -0.75 -4.13 35.03
CA PHE A 247 -1.34 -2.98 35.72
C PHE A 247 -1.95 -3.48 37.03
N PRO A 248 -1.76 -2.79 38.18
CA PRO A 248 -1.24 -1.42 38.35
C PRO A 248 0.26 -1.31 38.69
N ARG A 249 1.07 -2.37 38.65
CA ARG A 249 2.50 -2.28 39.01
C ARG A 249 3.32 -1.49 38.00
N THR A 250 3.08 -1.77 36.72
CA THR A 250 3.49 -0.97 35.56
C THR A 250 2.23 -0.61 34.77
N ASP A 251 2.35 0.04 33.61
CA ASP A 251 1.18 0.29 32.76
C ASP A 251 1.49 0.10 31.27
N TYR A 252 1.82 -1.14 30.90
CA TYR A 252 1.97 -1.55 29.51
C TYR A 252 1.29 -2.89 29.22
N ALA A 253 0.93 -3.09 27.96
CA ALA A 253 0.38 -4.33 27.44
C ALA A 253 0.91 -4.60 26.04
N PHE A 254 0.91 -5.87 25.65
CA PHE A 254 1.14 -6.33 24.29
C PHE A 254 -0.12 -6.96 23.74
N VAL A 255 -0.60 -6.42 22.63
CA VAL A 255 -1.70 -6.98 21.85
C VAL A 255 -1.11 -7.70 20.64
N ARG A 256 -1.34 -9.02 20.57
CA ARG A 256 -0.98 -9.84 19.42
C ARG A 256 -2.05 -9.71 18.34
N THR A 257 -1.64 -9.48 17.10
CA THR A 257 -2.51 -9.40 15.92
C THR A 257 -1.91 -10.21 14.78
N ASP A 258 -2.79 -10.79 13.95
CA ASP A 258 -2.39 -11.47 12.71
C ASP A 258 -2.17 -10.48 11.56
N ASP A 259 -2.86 -9.34 11.59
CA ASP A 259 -2.72 -8.27 10.61
C ASP A 259 -1.53 -7.36 10.96
N PRO A 260 -0.76 -6.89 9.95
CA PRO A 260 0.38 -6.03 10.19
C PRO A 260 -0.05 -4.66 10.74
N VAL A 261 0.69 -4.18 11.74
CA VAL A 261 0.63 -2.80 12.25
C VAL A 261 1.75 -2.00 11.59
N ALA A 262 1.45 -0.79 11.12
CA ALA A 262 2.43 0.07 10.46
C ALA A 262 3.40 0.67 11.48
N ALA A 263 4.69 0.75 11.12
CA ALA A 263 5.78 1.28 11.96
C ALA A 263 5.82 2.82 11.99
N VAL A 264 4.64 3.44 12.01
CA VAL A 264 4.45 4.88 12.03
C VAL A 264 3.40 5.27 13.08
N VAL A 265 3.44 6.53 13.50
CA VAL A 265 2.46 7.13 14.40
C VAL A 265 1.61 8.13 13.60
N ASN A 266 0.30 8.09 13.79
CA ASN A 266 -0.63 9.05 13.19
C ASN A 266 -0.46 10.44 13.82
N ASP A 267 -0.30 11.49 13.01
CA ASP A 267 -0.19 12.88 13.50
C ASP A 267 -1.55 13.56 13.66
N HIS A 268 -2.65 12.86 13.34
CA HIS A 268 -4.03 13.36 13.32
C HIS A 268 -4.23 14.65 12.51
N ARG A 269 -3.36 14.91 11.54
CA ARG A 269 -3.39 16.04 10.60
C ARG A 269 -3.30 15.59 9.14
N GLY A 270 -3.52 14.30 8.89
CA GLY A 270 -3.47 13.69 7.56
C GLY A 270 -2.10 13.11 7.19
N GLY A 271 -1.13 13.14 8.10
CA GLY A 271 0.21 12.59 7.93
C GLY A 271 0.56 11.52 8.96
N THR A 272 1.82 11.11 8.94
CA THR A 272 2.37 10.14 9.88
C THR A 272 3.81 10.48 10.26
N VAL A 273 4.18 10.20 11.51
CA VAL A 273 5.54 10.33 12.03
C VAL A 273 6.23 8.96 12.01
N PRO A 274 7.36 8.80 11.29
CA PRO A 274 8.09 7.53 11.26
C PRO A 274 8.74 7.23 12.60
N VAL A 275 8.77 5.95 12.97
CA VAL A 275 9.46 5.49 14.18
C VAL A 275 10.81 4.90 13.78
N GLN A 276 11.88 5.44 14.34
CA GLN A 276 13.26 5.13 13.92
C GLN A 276 14.03 4.30 14.96
N GLY A 277 13.49 4.20 16.17
CA GLY A 277 14.10 3.53 17.30
C GLY A 277 13.38 3.90 18.59
N ALA A 278 13.99 3.52 19.72
CA ALA A 278 13.45 3.76 21.05
C ALA A 278 14.47 4.49 21.96
N ARG A 279 15.36 5.34 21.43
CA ARG A 279 16.28 6.10 22.29
C ARG A 279 15.49 7.09 23.14
N GLU A 280 15.65 7.03 24.45
CA GLU A 280 14.90 7.89 25.37
C GLU A 280 15.44 9.33 25.37
N ALA A 281 14.54 10.31 25.41
CA ALA A 281 14.86 11.73 25.38
C ALA A 281 14.96 12.33 26.80
N PRO A 282 15.98 13.14 27.13
CA PRO A 282 16.23 13.62 28.48
C PRO A 282 15.10 14.51 29.03
N VAL A 283 15.09 14.75 30.34
CA VAL A 283 14.24 15.80 30.94
C VAL A 283 14.56 17.14 30.28
N GLY A 284 13.53 17.93 29.96
CA GLY A 284 13.58 19.17 29.19
C GLY A 284 13.44 18.97 27.67
N ALA A 285 13.53 17.74 27.15
CA ALA A 285 13.34 17.50 25.73
C ALA A 285 11.88 17.71 25.32
N SER A 286 11.68 18.24 24.11
CA SER A 286 10.37 18.28 23.48
C SER A 286 9.87 16.87 23.20
N VAL A 287 8.61 16.62 23.50
CA VAL A 287 7.97 15.34 23.24
C VAL A 287 6.55 15.55 22.75
N CYS A 288 6.12 14.73 21.81
CA CYS A 288 4.77 14.73 21.29
C CYS A 288 4.09 13.39 21.56
N ARG A 289 2.78 13.42 21.71
CA ARG A 289 1.95 12.24 21.91
C ARG A 289 0.78 12.20 20.96
N SER A 290 0.38 10.99 20.59
CA SER A 290 -0.73 10.72 19.69
C SER A 290 -1.75 9.82 20.36
N GLY A 291 -3.02 10.24 20.36
CA GLY A 291 -4.11 9.46 20.91
C GLY A 291 -5.43 9.74 20.21
N THR A 292 -6.35 8.79 20.28
CA THR A 292 -7.62 8.84 19.55
C THR A 292 -8.61 9.87 20.10
N ALA A 293 -8.43 10.37 21.33
CA ALA A 293 -9.38 11.29 21.95
C ALA A 293 -9.05 12.73 21.56
N THR A 294 -7.78 13.13 21.65
CA THR A 294 -7.41 14.54 21.40
C THR A 294 -6.33 14.72 20.33
N GLY A 295 -5.99 13.67 19.59
CA GLY A 295 -5.05 13.70 18.47
C GLY A 295 -3.59 13.90 18.89
N TRP A 296 -2.89 14.77 18.15
CA TRP A 296 -1.46 15.06 18.32
C TRP A 296 -1.21 16.29 19.19
N ARG A 297 -0.53 16.12 20.33
CA ARG A 297 -0.19 17.19 21.28
C ARG A 297 1.28 17.11 21.66
N CYS A 298 1.90 18.26 21.92
CA CYS A 298 3.33 18.34 22.25
C CYS A 298 3.58 19.25 23.44
N GLY A 299 4.75 19.07 24.05
CA GLY A 299 5.25 19.83 25.19
C GLY A 299 6.62 19.29 25.57
N THR A 300 6.91 19.15 26.86
CA THR A 300 8.22 18.79 27.39
C THR A 300 8.17 17.65 28.41
N ILE A 301 9.26 16.89 28.48
CA ILE A 301 9.51 15.94 29.57
C ILE A 301 9.93 16.71 30.81
N THR A 302 9.22 16.55 31.92
CA THR A 302 9.46 17.32 33.15
C THR A 302 10.09 16.50 34.27
N ALA A 303 9.90 15.18 34.29
CA ALA A 303 10.55 14.27 35.24
C ALA A 303 10.55 12.82 34.75
N ARG A 304 11.39 11.96 35.32
CA ARG A 304 11.46 10.51 35.08
C ARG A 304 11.42 9.74 36.40
N GLY A 305 11.05 8.46 36.35
CA GLY A 305 11.01 7.60 37.53
C GLY A 305 9.88 7.94 38.52
N ALA A 306 8.85 8.64 38.05
CA ALA A 306 7.72 9.03 38.89
C ALA A 306 6.91 7.81 39.32
N THR A 307 6.38 7.86 40.55
CA THR A 307 5.37 6.90 41.03
C THR A 307 4.03 7.64 41.16
N VAL A 308 3.00 7.10 40.52
CA VAL A 308 1.64 7.65 40.55
C VAL A 308 0.72 6.68 41.28
N ARG A 309 -0.11 7.20 42.18
CA ARG A 309 -1.09 6.41 42.94
C ARG A 309 -2.46 6.54 42.29
N TYR A 310 -2.82 5.59 41.43
CA TYR A 310 -4.17 5.48 40.89
C TYR A 310 -5.10 4.79 41.89
N LYS A 311 -6.42 4.84 41.63
CA LYS A 311 -7.41 4.17 42.49
C LYS A 311 -7.23 2.64 42.49
N GLU A 312 -6.68 2.08 41.41
CA GLU A 312 -6.42 0.65 41.26
C GLU A 312 -5.10 0.22 41.90
N GLY A 313 -4.14 1.14 42.10
CA GLY A 313 -2.84 0.87 42.70
C GLY A 313 -1.74 1.85 42.27
N SER A 314 -0.53 1.62 42.76
CA SER A 314 0.63 2.47 42.46
C SER A 314 1.40 1.97 41.25
N VAL A 315 1.54 2.81 40.22
CA VAL A 315 2.38 2.57 39.04
C VAL A 315 3.70 3.32 39.22
N ALA A 316 4.83 2.63 39.14
CA ALA A 316 6.17 3.20 39.28
C ALA A 316 6.90 3.30 37.93
N GLY A 317 7.95 4.13 37.87
CA GLY A 317 8.82 4.25 36.69
C GLY A 317 8.25 5.14 35.57
N LEU A 318 7.20 5.92 35.84
CA LEU A 318 6.57 6.76 34.83
C LEU A 318 7.41 7.99 34.48
N THR A 319 7.27 8.46 33.24
CA THR A 319 7.82 9.75 32.80
C THR A 319 6.71 10.80 32.82
N ARG A 320 6.97 11.92 33.47
CA ARG A 320 6.03 13.04 33.63
C ARG A 320 6.24 14.08 32.54
N THR A 321 5.16 14.63 32.01
CA THR A 321 5.18 15.68 30.98
C THR A 321 4.14 16.76 31.27
N ASP A 322 4.26 17.92 30.61
CA ASP A 322 3.28 19.01 30.63
C ASP A 322 2.28 18.95 29.45
N VAL A 323 2.30 17.86 28.67
CA VAL A 323 1.39 17.66 27.55
C VAL A 323 0.04 17.21 28.11
N CYS A 324 -1.05 17.86 27.71
CA CYS A 324 -2.41 17.43 28.08
C CYS A 324 -2.73 16.02 27.54
N ALA A 325 -3.73 15.33 28.09
CA ALA A 325 -4.34 14.10 27.58
C ALA A 325 -5.70 13.86 28.20
N GLU A 326 -6.57 13.10 27.53
CA GLU A 326 -7.94 12.84 27.97
C GLU A 326 -8.34 11.36 27.86
N PRO A 327 -9.45 10.92 28.50
CA PRO A 327 -9.95 9.55 28.39
C PRO A 327 -10.07 9.04 26.94
N GLY A 328 -9.32 7.99 26.64
CA GLY A 328 -9.17 7.40 25.32
C GLY A 328 -7.77 7.54 24.72
N ASP A 329 -6.98 8.52 25.17
CA ASP A 329 -5.57 8.65 24.75
C ASP A 329 -4.66 7.60 25.41
N SER A 330 -5.15 6.90 26.44
CA SER A 330 -4.50 5.76 27.08
C SER A 330 -3.91 4.78 26.08
N GLY A 331 -2.65 4.40 26.27
CA GLY A 331 -1.90 3.52 25.39
C GLY A 331 -1.30 4.21 24.15
N GLY A 332 -1.68 5.45 23.87
CA GLY A 332 -1.21 6.21 22.71
C GLY A 332 0.30 6.49 22.73
N SER A 333 0.87 6.67 21.54
CA SER A 333 2.31 6.79 21.30
C SER A 333 2.89 8.10 21.85
N TRP A 334 4.10 8.06 22.42
CA TRP A 334 4.94 9.23 22.71
C TRP A 334 6.21 9.22 21.87
N VAL A 335 6.49 10.27 21.10
CA VAL A 335 7.63 10.36 20.17
C VAL A 335 8.42 11.64 20.42
N SER A 336 9.74 11.52 20.36
CA SER A 336 10.69 12.65 20.37
C SER A 336 11.77 12.37 19.34
N ASP A 337 12.00 13.28 18.38
CA ASP A 337 13.04 13.13 17.34
C ASP A 337 12.95 11.78 16.58
N GLY A 338 11.74 11.36 16.22
CA GLY A 338 11.49 10.06 15.58
C GLY A 338 11.78 8.84 16.47
N GLN A 339 12.12 9.03 17.75
CA GLN A 339 12.34 7.97 18.73
C GLN A 339 11.09 7.74 19.57
N ALA A 340 10.67 6.49 19.66
CA ALA A 340 9.58 6.07 20.52
C ALA A 340 9.98 6.15 22.00
N GLN A 341 9.20 6.89 22.78
CA GLN A 341 9.44 7.17 24.19
C GLN A 341 8.61 6.27 25.11
N GLY A 342 7.32 6.08 24.81
CA GLY A 342 6.43 5.36 25.70
C GLY A 342 4.95 5.40 25.31
N VAL A 343 4.12 4.80 26.15
CA VAL A 343 2.66 4.74 25.97
C VAL A 343 1.95 5.51 27.08
N THR A 344 0.90 6.26 26.73
CA THR A 344 0.13 7.06 27.70
C THR A 344 -0.44 6.17 28.81
N SER A 345 -0.13 6.48 30.06
CA SER A 345 -0.71 5.81 31.23
C SER A 345 -1.92 6.58 31.75
N GLY A 346 -1.74 7.84 32.12
CA GLY A 346 -2.79 8.65 32.72
C GLY A 346 -2.29 10.03 33.09
N GLY A 347 -3.15 10.85 33.66
CA GLY A 347 -2.83 12.25 33.93
C GLY A 347 -3.89 12.99 34.72
N SER A 348 -3.78 14.30 34.71
CA SER A 348 -4.70 15.25 35.35
C SER A 348 -4.85 16.49 34.48
N GLY A 349 -5.97 17.18 34.60
CA GLY A 349 -6.35 18.29 33.71
C GLY A 349 -6.98 17.78 32.40
N ASP A 350 -6.98 18.63 31.38
CA ASP A 350 -7.53 18.34 30.05
C ASP A 350 -6.81 19.17 28.96
N CYS A 351 -7.25 19.05 27.70
CA CYS A 351 -6.63 19.81 26.61
C CYS A 351 -7.23 21.20 26.37
N ALA A 352 -8.18 21.65 27.19
CA ALA A 352 -8.70 23.01 27.19
C ALA A 352 -7.93 23.91 28.18
N GLU A 353 -7.69 23.42 29.40
CA GLU A 353 -7.01 24.15 30.48
C GLU A 353 -5.53 23.76 30.64
N GLY A 354 -5.13 22.65 30.03
CA GLY A 354 -3.80 22.06 30.20
C GLY A 354 -3.79 21.00 31.29
N GLY A 355 -2.64 20.35 31.46
CA GLY A 355 -2.55 19.23 32.38
C GLY A 355 -1.17 18.61 32.50
N VAL A 356 -1.11 17.56 33.29
CA VAL A 356 0.09 16.72 33.46
C VAL A 356 -0.26 15.33 32.98
N THR A 357 0.54 14.79 32.06
CA THR A 357 0.38 13.42 31.60
C THR A 357 1.63 12.60 31.87
N TYR A 358 1.40 11.37 32.30
CA TYR A 358 2.41 10.36 32.54
C TYR A 358 2.37 9.29 31.45
N PHE A 359 3.54 8.89 30.99
CA PHE A 359 3.68 7.75 30.08
C PHE A 359 4.59 6.69 30.68
N GLN A 360 4.28 5.43 30.38
CA GLN A 360 5.13 4.30 30.69
C GLN A 360 6.23 4.19 29.62
N PRO A 361 7.53 4.18 29.98
CA PRO A 361 8.62 4.04 29.01
C PRO A 361 8.46 2.79 28.14
N LEU A 362 8.66 2.95 26.82
CA LEU A 362 8.46 1.85 25.87
C LEU A 362 9.48 0.72 26.10
N ARG A 363 10.73 1.07 26.43
CA ARG A 363 11.81 0.11 26.62
C ARG A 363 11.48 -0.92 27.71
N ASP A 364 10.78 -0.51 28.76
CA ASP A 364 10.35 -1.42 29.83
C ASP A 364 9.42 -2.50 29.30
N ALA A 365 8.45 -2.13 28.46
CA ALA A 365 7.52 -3.07 27.83
C ALA A 365 8.24 -4.01 26.84
N LEU A 366 9.14 -3.45 26.03
CA LEU A 366 9.94 -4.23 25.07
C LEU A 366 10.81 -5.27 25.78
N GLN A 367 11.48 -4.87 26.86
CA GLN A 367 12.34 -5.75 27.65
C GLN A 367 11.53 -6.80 28.40
N ALA A 368 10.45 -6.41 29.09
CA ALA A 368 9.65 -7.31 29.90
C ALA A 368 8.99 -8.42 29.08
N TYR A 369 8.62 -8.15 27.83
CA TYR A 369 7.93 -9.10 26.96
C TYR A 369 8.80 -9.66 25.82
N GLY A 370 10.09 -9.29 25.75
CA GLY A 370 11.01 -9.73 24.69
C GLY A 370 10.56 -9.30 23.28
N LEU A 371 9.99 -8.11 23.17
CA LEU A 371 9.41 -7.60 21.92
C LEU A 371 10.43 -6.80 21.13
N ASN A 372 10.39 -6.95 19.81
CA ASN A 372 11.16 -6.14 18.88
C ASN A 372 10.27 -5.00 18.34
N LEU A 373 10.66 -3.76 18.63
CA LEU A 373 10.04 -2.58 18.03
C LEU A 373 10.17 -2.64 16.51
N ARG A 374 9.05 -2.50 15.80
CA ARG A 374 9.10 -2.23 14.37
C ARG A 374 9.43 -0.77 14.19
N VAL A 375 10.57 -0.53 13.59
CA VAL A 375 10.93 0.77 13.07
C VAL A 375 10.54 0.78 11.59
N ASP A 376 10.32 1.95 11.02
CA ASP A 376 10.32 2.09 9.56
C ASP A 376 11.71 1.69 9.08
N ASP A 377 11.84 0.41 8.73
CA ASP A 377 13.08 -0.13 8.20
C ASP A 377 13.29 0.45 6.80
N PRO A 378 14.51 0.89 6.48
CA PRO A 378 14.89 1.12 5.10
C PRO A 378 14.74 -0.21 4.36
N PRO A 379 14.68 -0.16 3.02
CA PRO A 379 14.85 -1.35 2.21
C PRO A 379 16.09 -2.14 2.66
N ARG A 380 15.93 -3.38 3.11
CA ARG A 380 17.05 -4.27 3.41
C ARG A 380 17.50 -4.97 2.12
N ALA A 381 18.80 -5.03 1.90
CA ALA A 381 19.37 -5.97 0.93
C ALA A 381 19.62 -7.32 1.61
N ASP A 382 19.13 -8.40 1.00
CA ASP A 382 19.45 -9.76 1.34
C ASP A 382 20.02 -10.51 0.12
N ALA A 383 20.38 -11.78 0.29
CA ALA A 383 20.90 -12.63 -0.78
C ALA A 383 19.86 -12.88 -1.91
N GLY A 384 18.57 -12.60 -1.67
CA GLY A 384 17.47 -12.71 -2.63
C GLY A 384 17.10 -11.41 -3.34
N GLY A 385 17.67 -10.27 -2.92
CA GLY A 385 17.47 -8.97 -3.56
C GLY A 385 17.26 -7.82 -2.56
N CYS A 386 16.59 -6.78 -3.02
CA CYS A 386 16.09 -5.68 -2.19
C CYS A 386 14.63 -5.97 -1.80
N ALA A 387 14.44 -6.94 -0.90
CA ALA A 387 13.15 -7.59 -0.67
C ALA A 387 12.07 -6.61 -0.18
N ASP A 388 12.43 -5.71 0.73
CA ASP A 388 11.50 -4.80 1.41
C ASP A 388 11.45 -3.40 0.79
N ALA A 389 12.10 -3.20 -0.36
CA ALA A 389 12.05 -1.93 -1.05
C ALA A 389 10.67 -1.66 -1.67
N PRO A 390 9.98 -0.56 -1.34
CA PRO A 390 8.70 -0.22 -1.96
C PRO A 390 8.86 0.12 -3.44
N THR A 391 10.07 0.50 -3.87
CA THR A 391 10.42 0.62 -5.29
C THR A 391 11.73 -0.12 -5.55
N ARG A 392 11.76 -0.96 -6.59
CA ARG A 392 12.95 -1.73 -6.98
C ARG A 392 12.96 -2.02 -8.48
N GLY A 393 14.13 -2.34 -9.01
CA GLY A 393 14.24 -2.83 -10.39
C GLY A 393 15.57 -3.51 -10.67
N ALA A 394 15.56 -4.40 -11.68
CA ALA A 394 16.74 -5.11 -12.16
C ALA A 394 17.76 -4.19 -12.84
N ALA A 395 19.04 -4.38 -12.54
CA ALA A 395 20.17 -3.61 -13.04
C ALA A 395 21.31 -4.55 -13.43
N VAL A 396 22.25 -4.04 -14.24
CA VAL A 396 23.54 -4.68 -14.47
C VAL A 396 24.60 -3.72 -13.96
N LEU A 397 25.31 -4.10 -12.90
CA LEU A 397 26.37 -3.29 -12.34
C LEU A 397 27.64 -3.51 -13.14
N ARG A 398 28.35 -2.43 -13.46
CA ARG A 398 29.69 -2.45 -14.06
C ARG A 398 30.60 -1.47 -13.31
N ALA A 399 31.91 -1.64 -13.47
CA ALA A 399 32.91 -0.74 -12.89
C ALA A 399 32.92 0.63 -13.58
N ASP A 400 32.79 0.64 -14.91
CA ASP A 400 32.88 1.80 -15.79
C ASP A 400 31.51 2.42 -16.14
N ALA A 401 30.43 1.66 -15.99
CA ALA A 401 29.07 2.11 -16.30
C ALA A 401 28.12 1.95 -15.08
N PRO A 402 27.92 3.00 -14.27
CA PRO A 402 26.97 2.97 -13.15
C PRO A 402 25.53 2.76 -13.59
N SER A 403 24.77 2.00 -12.78
CA SER A 403 23.32 1.90 -12.88
C SER A 403 22.64 2.91 -11.96
N TYR A 404 21.55 3.53 -12.44
CA TYR A 404 20.85 4.59 -11.71
C TYR A 404 19.39 4.23 -11.38
N ARG A 405 18.90 4.76 -10.25
CA ARG A 405 17.49 4.70 -9.86
C ARG A 405 16.96 6.04 -9.33
N PRO A 406 15.69 6.39 -9.63
CA PRO A 406 14.76 5.70 -10.56
C PRO A 406 15.22 5.79 -12.02
N ASN A 407 15.11 4.72 -12.82
CA ASN A 407 15.26 4.66 -14.30
C ASN A 407 16.18 5.73 -14.98
N ALA A 408 17.39 5.94 -14.48
CA ALA A 408 18.30 7.01 -14.94
C ALA A 408 17.81 8.47 -14.82
N THR A 409 16.74 8.70 -14.07
CA THR A 409 16.20 10.00 -13.66
C THR A 409 16.46 10.28 -12.18
N TYR A 410 15.50 10.87 -11.47
CA TYR A 410 15.56 11.28 -10.08
C TYR A 410 14.17 11.28 -9.44
N TYR A 411 14.12 11.39 -8.11
CA TYR A 411 12.91 11.69 -7.34
C TYR A 411 13.07 13.01 -6.57
N VAL A 412 11.97 13.56 -6.08
CA VAL A 412 11.93 14.83 -5.35
C VAL A 412 11.68 14.56 -3.86
N ALA A 413 12.45 15.20 -2.99
CA ALA A 413 12.14 15.39 -1.58
C ALA A 413 11.73 16.86 -1.37
N ASP A 414 10.51 17.08 -0.90
CA ASP A 414 9.89 18.40 -0.74
C ASP A 414 10.30 19.12 0.55
N ALA A 415 10.87 18.39 1.51
CA ALA A 415 11.37 18.86 2.79
C ALA A 415 12.67 18.10 3.14
N PRO A 416 13.37 18.43 4.24
CA PRO A 416 14.39 17.55 4.78
C PRO A 416 13.79 16.18 5.14
N ARG A 417 14.34 15.10 4.59
CA ARG A 417 13.80 13.75 4.71
C ARG A 417 14.91 12.72 4.88
N ARG A 418 14.54 11.55 5.40
CA ARG A 418 15.39 10.36 5.40
C ARG A 418 15.31 9.65 4.06
N HIS A 419 16.46 9.45 3.43
CA HIS A 419 16.64 8.68 2.21
C HIS A 419 17.12 7.27 2.55
N ALA A 420 16.53 6.26 1.91
CA ALA A 420 16.84 4.86 2.17
C ALA A 420 16.91 4.05 0.87
N GLY A 421 18.00 3.32 0.67
CA GLY A 421 18.20 2.49 -0.52
C GLY A 421 19.09 1.28 -0.28
N CYS A 422 19.02 0.33 -1.19
CA CYS A 422 19.78 -0.90 -1.14
C CYS A 422 20.20 -1.36 -2.55
N VAL A 423 21.25 -2.17 -2.60
CA VAL A 423 21.67 -2.92 -3.78
C VAL A 423 22.00 -4.35 -3.37
N SER A 424 21.58 -5.32 -4.18
CA SER A 424 21.88 -6.74 -3.98
C SER A 424 22.27 -7.38 -5.31
N ALA A 425 23.34 -8.17 -5.30
CA ALA A 425 23.92 -8.92 -6.41
C ALA A 425 24.33 -10.31 -5.92
N ALA A 426 24.19 -11.32 -6.79
CA ALA A 426 24.54 -12.70 -6.45
C ALA A 426 26.06 -12.91 -6.35
N GLY A 427 26.49 -13.97 -5.64
CA GLY A 427 27.87 -14.50 -5.76
C GLY A 427 28.95 -13.74 -4.99
N GLY A 428 28.60 -12.93 -3.99
CA GLY A 428 29.58 -12.23 -3.16
C GLY A 428 30.39 -11.15 -3.91
N THR A 429 29.86 -10.62 -5.02
CA THR A 429 30.51 -9.54 -5.77
C THR A 429 30.57 -8.25 -4.94
N PRO A 430 31.69 -7.51 -4.93
CA PRO A 430 31.74 -6.19 -4.27
C PRO A 430 30.76 -5.21 -4.92
N VAL A 431 29.83 -4.69 -4.14
CA VAL A 431 28.83 -3.70 -4.60
C VAL A 431 29.01 -2.40 -3.85
N ARG A 432 28.70 -1.29 -4.52
CA ARG A 432 28.66 0.06 -3.96
C ARG A 432 27.36 0.73 -4.36
N LEU A 433 26.71 1.37 -3.39
CA LEU A 433 25.55 2.22 -3.55
C LEU A 433 25.88 3.63 -3.09
N ALA A 434 25.51 4.63 -3.87
CA ALA A 434 25.62 6.04 -3.51
C ALA A 434 24.25 6.73 -3.64
N LEU A 435 23.96 7.63 -2.70
CA LEU A 435 22.90 8.61 -2.84
C LEU A 435 23.50 9.89 -3.40
N GLU A 436 22.94 10.39 -4.50
CA GLU A 436 23.35 11.62 -5.13
C GLU A 436 22.23 12.66 -5.08
N ARG A 437 22.59 13.92 -4.85
CA ARG A 437 21.68 15.07 -4.88
C ARG A 437 22.05 16.04 -5.99
N TRP A 438 21.05 16.62 -6.63
CA TRP A 438 21.24 17.65 -7.65
C TRP A 438 21.50 19.01 -6.99
N THR A 439 22.56 19.69 -7.44
CA THR A 439 22.92 21.05 -6.97
C THR A 439 22.37 22.17 -7.86
N GLY A 440 21.62 21.83 -8.91
CA GLY A 440 21.25 22.76 -9.99
C GLY A 440 22.19 22.70 -11.19
N ARG A 441 23.41 22.17 -11.03
CA ARG A 441 24.41 22.02 -12.10
C ARG A 441 24.99 20.62 -12.22
N THR A 442 25.18 19.93 -11.10
CA THR A 442 25.78 18.60 -11.08
C THR A 442 25.19 17.74 -9.97
N TRP A 443 25.39 16.43 -10.07
CA TRP A 443 25.05 15.46 -9.04
C TRP A 443 26.22 15.34 -8.07
N VAL A 444 25.97 15.61 -6.78
CA VAL A 444 26.95 15.42 -5.70
C VAL A 444 26.59 14.21 -4.86
N THR A 445 27.58 13.41 -4.47
CA THR A 445 27.35 12.26 -3.58
C THR A 445 27.16 12.73 -2.14
N GLU A 446 26.00 12.44 -1.57
CA GLU A 446 25.63 12.79 -0.19
C GLU A 446 25.97 11.66 0.79
N ALA A 447 25.88 10.41 0.33
CA ALA A 447 26.22 9.24 1.14
C ALA A 447 26.63 8.06 0.26
N THR A 448 27.40 7.14 0.83
CA THR A 448 27.78 5.87 0.18
C THR A 448 27.70 4.69 1.15
N ALA A 449 27.45 3.51 0.59
CA ALA A 449 27.50 2.23 1.27
C ALA A 449 28.15 1.21 0.34
N GLY A 450 28.93 0.29 0.90
CA GLY A 450 29.55 -0.80 0.15
C GLY A 450 29.47 -2.10 0.92
N GLY A 451 29.60 -3.20 0.20
CA GLY A 451 29.60 -4.53 0.81
C GLY A 451 29.79 -5.64 -0.22
N THR A 452 29.78 -6.87 0.27
CA THR A 452 29.99 -8.08 -0.51
C THR A 452 28.63 -8.71 -0.79
N GLY A 453 28.22 -8.74 -2.06
CA GLY A 453 26.89 -9.15 -2.52
C GLY A 453 25.77 -8.16 -2.21
N THR A 454 25.83 -7.43 -1.09
CA THR A 454 24.77 -6.51 -0.68
C THR A 454 25.32 -5.20 -0.09
N ALA A 455 24.57 -4.11 -0.23
CA ALA A 455 24.80 -2.87 0.51
C ALA A 455 23.47 -2.16 0.77
N THR A 456 23.35 -1.53 1.95
CA THR A 456 22.19 -0.73 2.35
C THR A 456 22.66 0.65 2.81
N LEU A 457 21.94 1.69 2.43
CA LEU A 457 22.27 3.09 2.70
C LEU A 457 21.09 3.79 3.38
N ARG A 458 21.39 4.57 4.41
CA ARG A 458 20.49 5.54 5.05
C ARG A 458 21.18 6.90 5.11
N HIS A 459 20.46 7.97 4.80
CA HIS A 459 21.00 9.33 4.89
C HIS A 459 19.87 10.33 5.11
N ASP A 460 20.01 11.23 6.08
CA ASP A 460 19.10 12.35 6.27
C ASP A 460 19.59 13.53 5.42
N GLY A 461 18.79 13.94 4.44
CA GLY A 461 19.14 14.96 3.45
C GLY A 461 18.14 16.12 3.41
N PRO A 462 18.54 17.31 2.93
CA PRO A 462 17.63 18.45 2.76
C PRO A 462 16.58 18.20 1.65
N ALA A 463 15.67 19.16 1.44
CA ALA A 463 14.81 19.15 0.25
C ALA A 463 15.65 19.21 -1.03
N GLY A 464 15.22 18.52 -2.09
CA GLY A 464 15.93 18.53 -3.37
C GLY A 464 15.62 17.36 -4.27
N TYR A 465 16.39 17.25 -5.35
CA TYR A 465 16.30 16.14 -6.31
C TYR A 465 17.37 15.11 -6.01
N TYR A 466 16.99 13.84 -5.95
CA TYR A 466 17.85 12.76 -5.52
C TYR A 466 17.81 11.57 -6.48
N ARG A 467 18.93 10.86 -6.58
CA ARG A 467 19.01 9.57 -7.29
C ARG A 467 19.98 8.61 -6.59
N TYR A 468 19.81 7.33 -6.83
CA TYR A 468 20.74 6.30 -6.38
C TYR A 468 21.63 5.87 -7.55
N ARG A 469 22.94 5.76 -7.28
CA ARG A 469 23.95 5.25 -8.21
C ARG A 469 24.53 3.95 -7.64
N ALA A 470 24.45 2.86 -8.39
CA ALA A 470 25.01 1.57 -7.99
C ALA A 470 26.08 1.08 -8.98
N GLN A 471 27.17 0.54 -8.45
CA GLN A 471 28.33 0.03 -9.19
C GLN A 471 28.91 -1.21 -8.52
N THR A 472 29.68 -1.99 -9.29
CA THR A 472 30.54 -3.07 -8.80
C THR A 472 31.99 -2.67 -9.06
N THR A 473 32.94 -3.16 -8.26
CA THR A 473 34.37 -3.07 -8.59
C THR A 473 34.91 -4.38 -9.18
N GLY A 474 34.07 -5.41 -9.31
CA GLY A 474 34.39 -6.67 -9.98
C GLY A 474 33.76 -6.77 -11.36
N GLU A 475 33.67 -8.00 -11.87
CA GLU A 475 33.03 -8.31 -13.15
C GLU A 475 31.56 -7.83 -13.21
N PRO A 476 31.03 -7.56 -14.42
CA PRO A 476 29.64 -7.21 -14.61
C PRO A 476 28.69 -8.22 -13.97
N VAL A 477 27.76 -7.75 -13.14
CA VAL A 477 26.86 -8.61 -12.37
C VAL A 477 25.42 -8.13 -12.42
N ALA A 478 24.48 -9.06 -12.55
CA ALA A 478 23.06 -8.79 -12.40
C ALA A 478 22.75 -8.42 -10.95
N ALA A 479 21.98 -7.36 -10.75
CA ALA A 479 21.66 -6.84 -9.43
C ALA A 479 20.23 -6.31 -9.36
N THR A 480 19.75 -6.13 -8.14
CA THR A 480 18.53 -5.37 -7.84
C THR A 480 18.94 -4.12 -7.08
N ILE A 481 18.43 -2.97 -7.52
CA ILE A 481 18.52 -1.71 -6.77
C ILE A 481 17.13 -1.38 -6.25
N GLY A 482 17.02 -1.18 -4.94
CA GLY A 482 15.78 -0.83 -4.25
C GLY A 482 15.91 0.49 -3.50
N TYR A 483 14.82 1.24 -3.39
CA TYR A 483 14.76 2.46 -2.60
C TYR A 483 13.36 2.73 -2.08
N ALA A 484 13.29 3.55 -1.04
CA ALA A 484 12.06 4.12 -0.53
C ALA A 484 12.07 5.63 -0.81
N PRO A 485 11.27 6.13 -1.77
CA PRO A 485 11.12 7.56 -1.93
C PRO A 485 10.47 8.12 -0.66
N PRO A 486 11.07 9.13 -0.01
CA PRO A 486 10.42 9.80 1.11
C PRO A 486 9.11 10.42 0.60
N ARG A 487 8.01 10.04 1.24
CA ARG A 487 6.69 10.69 1.03
C ARG A 487 6.53 11.81 2.04
#